data_AF-A0A8H6WWQ9-F1
#
_entry.id   AF-A0A8H6WWQ9-F1
#
_cell.length_a   1.000
_cell.length_b   1.000
_cell.length_c   1.000
_cell.angle_alpha   90.00
_cell.angle_beta   90.00
_cell.angle_gamma   90.00
#
_symmetry.space_group_name_H-M   'P 1'
#
loop_
_entity.id
_entity.type
_entity.pdbx_description
1 polymer ?
#
loop_
_entity_poly.entity_id
_entity_poly.type
_entity_poly.pdbx_seq_one_letter_code
_entity_poly.pdbx_strand_id
1 'polypeptide(L)'
;MSTRSMGAFMKRLTLLAAPALTSASASSFLPRTTQTQARCADSFHWADNSQGYSPCFMTAVVWGSCFTGNWNVPALTEGNQYSLPDSESVNKTANLCTCSWAAYNLISACTACQGFDTSVPNWAAYIQSCQTPQNLLTDSVVVVRA
;
A
#
# COMPACT_ATOMS: atom_id res chain seq x y z
N MET A 1 88.15 9.41 3.51
CA MET A 1 86.78 9.12 2.99
C MET A 1 86.06 8.37 4.11
N SER A 2 85.16 8.99 4.88
CA SER A 2 83.80 9.43 4.51
C SER A 2 82.99 8.22 4.02
N THR A 3 81.92 7.73 4.66
CA THR A 3 80.75 8.44 5.25
C THR A 3 80.02 7.62 6.33
N ARG A 4 79.30 8.34 7.20
CA ARG A 4 78.41 7.89 8.30
C ARG A 4 77.00 7.46 7.83
N SER A 5 76.27 6.85 8.78
CA SER A 5 74.79 6.93 8.97
C SER A 5 73.96 6.07 8.01
N MET A 6 72.81 5.47 8.36
CA MET A 6 71.79 5.85 9.33
C MET A 6 70.89 4.62 9.59
N GLY A 7 70.52 4.36 10.85
CA GLY A 7 69.56 3.31 11.21
C GLY A 7 68.13 3.68 10.80
N ALA A 8 67.35 2.68 10.40
CA ALA A 8 65.90 2.80 10.19
C ALA A 8 65.20 1.70 10.98
N PHE A 9 64.76 2.05 12.20
CA PHE A 9 63.88 1.22 13.02
C PHE A 9 62.46 1.34 12.44
N MET A 10 62.07 0.38 11.61
CA MET A 10 60.75 0.35 10.98
C MET A 10 59.71 -0.12 12.00
N LYS A 11 59.12 0.85 12.71
CA LYS A 11 58.06 0.62 13.70
C LYS A 11 56.78 0.22 12.96
N ARG A 12 56.46 -1.07 12.94
CA ARG A 12 55.22 -1.61 12.38
C ARG A 12 54.04 -1.10 13.22
N LEU A 13 53.29 -0.15 12.66
CA LEU A 13 52.03 0.31 13.23
C LEU A 13 50.93 -0.68 12.78
N THR A 14 50.61 -1.66 13.62
CA THR A 14 49.45 -2.54 13.42
C THR A 14 48.17 -1.76 13.73
N LEU A 15 47.45 -1.32 12.70
CA LEU A 15 46.07 -0.88 12.81
C LEU A 15 45.18 -2.09 13.15
N LEU A 16 44.65 -2.14 14.37
CA LEU A 16 43.53 -3.00 14.73
C LEU A 16 42.27 -2.42 14.08
N ALA A 17 41.87 -2.96 12.94
CA ALA A 17 40.56 -2.69 12.37
C ALA A 17 39.51 -3.41 13.24
N ALA A 18 38.81 -2.65 14.09
CA ALA A 18 37.66 -3.16 14.81
C ALA A 18 36.52 -3.44 13.81
N PRO A 19 35.98 -4.67 13.73
CA PRO A 19 34.82 -4.94 12.90
C PRO A 19 33.61 -4.23 13.51
N ALA A 20 33.12 -3.19 12.86
CA ALA A 20 31.81 -2.62 13.16
C ALA A 20 30.76 -3.68 12.79
N LEU A 21 30.23 -4.40 13.78
CA LEU A 21 29.06 -5.27 13.59
C LEU A 21 27.85 -4.37 13.29
N THR A 22 27.58 -4.12 12.02
CA THR A 22 26.30 -3.55 11.59
C THR A 22 25.25 -4.66 11.72
N SER A 23 24.44 -4.60 12.77
CA SER A 23 23.27 -5.46 12.93
C SER A 23 22.26 -5.15 11.81
N ALA A 24 22.25 -5.98 10.77
CA ALA A 24 21.20 -5.96 9.75
C ALA A 24 19.93 -6.58 10.37
N SER A 25 18.97 -5.73 10.71
CA SER A 25 17.64 -6.18 11.11
C SER A 25 16.98 -6.85 9.90
N ALA A 26 16.91 -8.18 9.89
CA ALA A 26 16.12 -8.91 8.90
C ALA A 26 14.64 -8.75 9.25
N SER A 27 13.94 -7.86 8.54
CA SER A 27 12.47 -7.79 8.61
C SER A 27 11.89 -9.02 7.92
N SER A 28 11.24 -9.90 8.69
CA SER A 28 10.45 -11.00 8.15
C SER A 28 9.16 -10.44 7.53
N PHE A 29 9.01 -10.58 6.21
CA PHE A 29 7.74 -10.31 5.53
C PHE A 29 6.73 -11.39 5.95
N LEU A 30 5.65 -10.98 6.64
CA LEU A 30 4.51 -11.88 6.83
C LEU A 30 3.78 -12.03 5.49
N PRO A 31 3.45 -13.26 5.05
CA PRO A 31 2.65 -13.45 3.86
C PRO A 31 1.28 -12.80 4.05
N ARG A 32 0.89 -11.94 3.11
CA ARG A 32 -0.43 -11.31 3.06
C ARG A 32 -1.24 -11.95 1.95
N THR A 33 -2.48 -12.31 2.25
CA THR A 33 -3.43 -12.77 1.24
C THR A 33 -4.39 -11.64 0.90
N THR A 34 -4.39 -11.20 -0.35
CA THR A 34 -5.44 -10.37 -0.93
C THR A 34 -6.33 -11.26 -1.78
N GLN A 35 -7.62 -11.24 -1.52
CA GLN A 35 -8.57 -12.16 -2.15
C GLN A 35 -9.92 -11.48 -2.41
N THR A 36 -10.73 -12.11 -3.26
CA THR A 36 -12.09 -11.68 -3.51
C THR A 36 -12.97 -12.85 -3.95
N GLN A 37 -14.18 -12.92 -3.40
CA GLN A 37 -15.24 -13.78 -3.93
C GLN A 37 -16.13 -13.05 -4.95
N ALA A 38 -15.98 -11.73 -5.10
CA ALA A 38 -16.72 -10.97 -6.10
C ALA A 38 -16.37 -11.47 -7.51
N ARG A 39 -17.39 -11.61 -8.34
CA ARG A 39 -17.28 -12.01 -9.74
C ARG A 39 -17.90 -10.92 -10.59
N CYS A 40 -17.14 -10.46 -11.57
CA CYS A 40 -17.62 -9.48 -12.54
C CYS A 40 -18.35 -10.22 -13.68
N ALA A 41 -19.35 -9.58 -14.26
CA ALA A 41 -19.92 -10.01 -15.53
C ALA A 41 -18.88 -9.92 -16.65
N ASP A 42 -18.98 -10.80 -17.66
CA ASP A 42 -18.05 -10.82 -18.80
C ASP A 42 -18.02 -9.49 -19.58
N SER A 43 -19.10 -8.72 -19.53
CA SER A 43 -19.17 -7.38 -20.12
C SER A 43 -18.23 -6.35 -19.46
N PHE A 44 -17.62 -6.67 -18.32
CA PHE A 44 -16.71 -5.80 -17.56
C PHE A 44 -15.23 -6.10 -17.76
N HIS A 45 -14.85 -7.00 -18.66
CA HIS A 45 -13.43 -7.30 -18.94
C HIS A 45 -12.60 -6.09 -19.38
N TRP A 46 -13.23 -5.05 -19.92
CA TRP A 46 -12.55 -3.78 -20.24
C TRP A 46 -11.95 -3.09 -18.99
N ALA A 47 -12.48 -3.40 -17.80
CA ALA A 47 -12.04 -2.85 -16.52
C ALA A 47 -10.97 -3.73 -15.84
N ASP A 48 -10.66 -4.90 -16.39
CA ASP A 48 -9.56 -5.72 -15.92
C ASP A 48 -8.22 -5.02 -16.23
N ASN A 49 -7.24 -5.17 -15.35
CA ASN A 49 -5.90 -4.67 -15.66
C ASN A 49 -5.19 -5.57 -16.67
N SER A 50 -3.96 -5.18 -17.08
CA SER A 50 -3.18 -5.93 -18.07
C SER A 50 -2.80 -7.37 -17.68
N GLN A 51 -2.97 -7.73 -16.41
CA GLN A 51 -2.75 -9.09 -15.89
C GLN A 51 -4.06 -9.89 -15.81
N GLY A 52 -5.19 -9.33 -16.24
CA GLY A 52 -6.51 -9.95 -16.15
C GLY A 52 -7.11 -9.91 -14.74
N TYR A 53 -6.60 -9.05 -13.85
CA TYR A 53 -7.20 -8.88 -12.53
C TYR A 53 -8.38 -7.93 -12.57
N SER A 54 -9.50 -8.39 -12.03
CA SER A 54 -10.74 -7.62 -11.96
C SER A 54 -10.63 -6.40 -11.04
N PRO A 55 -11.48 -5.38 -11.23
CA PRO A 55 -11.54 -4.22 -10.34
C PRO A 55 -11.77 -4.62 -8.87
N CYS A 56 -12.50 -5.71 -8.61
CA CYS A 56 -12.70 -6.22 -7.25
C CYS A 56 -11.42 -6.78 -6.62
N PHE A 57 -10.64 -7.55 -7.36
CA PHE A 57 -9.37 -8.06 -6.86
C PHE A 57 -8.37 -6.91 -6.65
N MET A 58 -8.30 -5.97 -7.60
CA MET A 58 -7.43 -4.81 -7.49
C MET A 58 -7.82 -3.89 -6.33
N THR A 59 -9.10 -3.80 -6.00
CA THR A 59 -9.54 -3.12 -4.77
C THR A 59 -8.95 -3.79 -3.53
N ALA A 60 -8.97 -5.13 -3.47
CA ALA A 60 -8.39 -5.86 -2.34
C ALA A 60 -6.88 -5.62 -2.20
N VAL A 61 -6.17 -5.52 -3.33
CA VAL A 61 -4.73 -5.20 -3.38
C VAL A 61 -4.46 -3.78 -2.85
N VAL A 62 -5.19 -2.79 -3.36
CA VAL A 62 -4.99 -1.38 -2.96
C VAL A 62 -5.31 -1.19 -1.49
N TRP A 63 -6.48 -1.65 -1.02
CA TRP A 63 -6.85 -1.51 0.39
C TRP A 63 -5.89 -2.30 1.28
N GLY A 64 -5.58 -3.54 0.92
CA GLY A 64 -4.65 -4.40 1.65
C GLY A 64 -3.24 -3.85 1.76
N SER A 65 -2.83 -2.89 0.92
CA SER A 65 -1.51 -2.27 1.00
C SER A 65 -1.31 -1.41 2.25
N CYS A 66 -2.39 -0.85 2.84
CA CYS A 66 -2.32 -0.01 4.04
C CYS A 66 -2.67 -0.72 5.35
N PHE A 67 -3.42 -1.82 5.31
CA PHE A 67 -3.80 -2.55 6.54
C PHE A 67 -2.74 -3.58 6.91
N THR A 68 -2.91 -4.34 8.00
CA THR A 68 -2.14 -5.58 8.25
C THR A 68 -3.05 -6.79 8.10
N GLY A 69 -2.48 -7.99 7.88
CA GLY A 69 -3.26 -9.22 7.73
C GLY A 69 -3.92 -9.41 6.36
N ASN A 70 -4.74 -10.46 6.28
CA ASN A 70 -5.44 -10.85 5.05
C ASN A 70 -6.59 -9.90 4.75
N TRP A 71 -6.72 -9.51 3.49
CA TRP A 71 -7.73 -8.57 3.05
C TRP A 71 -8.64 -9.19 1.98
N ASN A 72 -9.94 -9.01 2.15
CA ASN A 72 -10.95 -9.61 1.29
C ASN A 72 -11.97 -8.58 0.83
N VAL A 73 -12.24 -8.55 -0.47
CA VAL A 73 -13.41 -7.85 -1.03
C VAL A 73 -14.50 -8.90 -1.25
N PRO A 74 -15.55 -8.94 -0.41
CA PRO A 74 -16.61 -9.94 -0.53
C PRO A 74 -17.48 -9.66 -1.75
N ALA A 75 -18.17 -10.70 -2.24
CA ALA A 75 -19.24 -10.51 -3.21
C ALA A 75 -20.39 -9.72 -2.58
N LEU A 76 -20.95 -8.76 -3.31
CA LEU A 76 -22.19 -8.09 -2.91
C LEU A 76 -23.37 -9.04 -3.08
N THR A 77 -24.38 -8.83 -2.24
CA THR A 77 -25.70 -9.41 -2.39
C THR A 77 -26.71 -8.30 -2.65
N GLU A 78 -27.88 -8.65 -3.15
CA GLU A 78 -28.95 -7.69 -3.40
C GLU A 78 -29.28 -6.87 -2.15
N GLY A 79 -29.53 -5.56 -2.35
CA GLY A 79 -29.82 -4.60 -1.29
C GLY A 79 -28.61 -4.14 -0.46
N ASN A 80 -27.42 -4.71 -0.67
CA ASN A 80 -26.22 -4.31 0.05
C ASN A 80 -25.31 -3.37 -0.77
N GLN A 81 -24.48 -2.64 -0.04
CA GLN A 81 -23.42 -1.77 -0.57
C GLN A 81 -22.13 -1.98 0.23
N TYR A 82 -20.98 -1.68 -0.38
CA TYR A 82 -19.73 -1.66 0.38
C TYR A 82 -19.74 -0.52 1.40
N SER A 83 -19.16 -0.77 2.57
CA SER A 83 -19.01 0.24 3.62
C SER A 83 -18.12 1.38 3.14
N LEU A 84 -18.49 2.60 3.52
CA LEU A 84 -17.69 3.78 3.31
C LEU A 84 -16.45 3.75 4.24
N PRO A 85 -15.35 4.44 3.87
CA PRO A 85 -14.26 4.70 4.78
C PRO A 85 -14.76 5.36 6.07
N ASP A 86 -14.28 4.88 7.20
CA ASP A 86 -14.70 5.32 8.52
C ASP A 86 -13.49 5.66 9.40
N SER A 87 -13.50 6.84 10.01
CA SER A 87 -12.46 7.34 10.91
C SER A 87 -12.76 7.08 12.39
N GLU A 88 -14.01 6.74 12.73
CA GLU A 88 -14.50 6.76 14.11
C GLU A 88 -14.70 5.36 14.72
N SER A 89 -14.90 4.30 13.93
CA SER A 89 -15.00 2.95 14.48
C SER A 89 -13.69 2.45 15.10
N VAL A 90 -13.83 1.42 15.94
CA VAL A 90 -12.72 0.68 16.55
C VAL A 90 -11.73 0.15 15.50
N ASN A 91 -12.19 -0.09 14.27
CA ASN A 91 -11.41 -0.68 13.18
C ASN A 91 -11.02 0.32 12.07
N LYS A 92 -11.09 1.64 12.35
CA LYS A 92 -10.69 2.78 11.48
C LYS A 92 -10.21 2.37 10.08
N THR A 93 -11.11 2.47 9.10
CA THR A 93 -10.83 2.07 7.72
C THR A 93 -10.43 3.25 6.83
N ALA A 94 -10.65 4.50 7.26
CA ALA A 94 -10.19 5.68 6.54
C ALA A 94 -8.67 5.86 6.64
N ASN A 95 -7.96 5.78 5.51
CA ASN A 95 -6.51 6.00 5.39
C ASN A 95 -6.13 6.36 3.95
N LEU A 96 -4.85 6.60 3.68
CA LEU A 96 -4.34 6.94 2.34
C LEU A 96 -4.77 5.96 1.24
N CYS A 97 -4.82 4.64 1.52
CA CYS A 97 -5.21 3.67 0.51
C CYS A 97 -6.70 3.74 0.22
N THR A 98 -7.57 3.69 1.24
CA THR A 98 -9.02 3.72 1.06
C THR A 98 -9.54 5.08 0.60
N CYS A 99 -8.91 6.17 1.03
CA CYS A 99 -9.30 7.53 0.66
C CYS A 99 -8.73 8.01 -0.69
N SER A 100 -7.99 7.16 -1.40
CA SER A 100 -7.45 7.52 -2.71
C SER A 100 -8.52 7.50 -3.81
N TRP A 101 -8.33 8.35 -4.83
CA TRP A 101 -9.14 8.30 -6.05
C TRP A 101 -9.09 6.92 -6.71
N ALA A 102 -7.93 6.27 -6.70
CA ALA A 102 -7.76 4.93 -7.25
C ALA A 102 -8.64 3.89 -6.52
N ALA A 103 -8.63 3.89 -5.19
CA ALA A 103 -9.49 2.99 -4.40
C ALA A 103 -10.97 3.20 -4.68
N TYR A 104 -11.43 4.45 -4.73
CA TYR A 104 -12.82 4.77 -5.04
C TYR A 104 -13.25 4.26 -6.43
N ASN A 105 -12.44 4.50 -7.47
CA ASN A 105 -12.79 4.04 -8.81
C ASN A 105 -12.80 2.50 -8.89
N LEU A 106 -11.83 1.84 -8.24
CA LEU A 106 -11.77 0.38 -8.23
C LEU A 106 -12.97 -0.24 -7.49
N ILE A 107 -13.34 0.28 -6.32
CA ILE A 107 -14.50 -0.26 -5.60
C ILE A 107 -15.82 0.09 -6.33
N SER A 108 -15.90 1.26 -6.96
CA SER A 108 -17.08 1.64 -7.77
C SER A 108 -17.23 0.73 -8.99
N ALA A 109 -16.15 0.49 -9.73
CA ALA A 109 -16.13 -0.45 -10.84
C ALA A 109 -16.40 -1.88 -10.37
N CYS A 110 -15.92 -2.28 -9.19
CA CYS A 110 -16.24 -3.58 -8.60
C CYS A 110 -17.73 -3.73 -8.29
N THR A 111 -18.36 -2.70 -7.73
CA THR A 111 -19.80 -2.69 -7.46
C THR A 111 -20.61 -2.80 -8.77
N ALA A 112 -20.27 -1.99 -9.77
CA ALA A 112 -20.91 -2.02 -11.08
C ALA A 112 -20.69 -3.36 -11.81
N CYS A 113 -19.48 -3.92 -11.76
CA CYS A 113 -19.17 -5.17 -12.46
C CYS A 113 -19.96 -6.37 -11.92
N GLN A 114 -20.36 -6.32 -10.65
CA GLN A 114 -21.21 -7.31 -10.00
C GLN A 114 -22.71 -7.14 -10.32
N GLY A 115 -23.08 -6.10 -11.09
CA GLY A 115 -24.46 -5.80 -11.47
C GLY A 115 -25.23 -4.94 -10.47
N PHE A 116 -24.52 -4.24 -9.56
CA PHE A 116 -25.14 -3.41 -8.52
C PHE A 116 -24.86 -1.93 -8.73
N ASP A 117 -25.03 -1.41 -9.95
CA ASP A 117 -24.70 -0.01 -10.31
C ASP A 117 -25.36 1.03 -9.38
N THR A 118 -26.57 0.75 -8.89
CA THR A 118 -27.29 1.62 -7.95
C THR A 118 -26.73 1.63 -6.54
N SER A 119 -25.90 0.65 -6.18
CA SER A 119 -25.18 0.55 -4.90
C SER A 119 -23.79 1.19 -4.96
N VAL A 120 -23.40 1.82 -6.08
CA VAL A 120 -22.13 2.55 -6.17
C VAL A 120 -22.19 3.75 -5.21
N PRO A 121 -21.26 3.86 -4.24
CA PRO A 121 -21.28 4.96 -3.29
C PRO A 121 -21.04 6.28 -4.01
N ASN A 122 -21.82 7.30 -3.66
CA ASN A 122 -21.55 8.65 -4.15
C ASN A 122 -20.18 9.13 -3.63
N TRP A 123 -19.35 9.72 -4.50
CA TRP A 123 -18.02 10.23 -4.14
C TRP A 123 -18.04 11.12 -2.90
N ALA A 124 -18.94 12.11 -2.84
CA ALA A 124 -18.98 13.06 -1.72
C ALA A 124 -19.27 12.37 -0.37
N ALA A 125 -20.12 11.33 -0.39
CA ALA A 125 -20.35 10.50 0.79
C ALA A 125 -19.12 9.63 1.12
N TYR A 126 -18.49 9.02 0.10
CA TYR A 126 -17.33 8.16 0.27
C TYR A 126 -16.15 8.86 0.95
N ILE A 127 -15.87 10.12 0.59
CA ILE A 127 -14.74 10.86 1.16
C ILE A 127 -15.06 11.66 2.42
N GLN A 128 -16.27 11.57 2.95
CA GLN A 128 -16.67 12.39 4.10
C GLN A 128 -15.74 12.20 5.31
N SER A 129 -15.38 10.96 5.62
CA SER A 129 -14.49 10.61 6.74
C SER A 129 -12.99 10.76 6.40
N CYS A 130 -12.66 10.99 5.13
CA CYS A 130 -11.29 11.09 4.62
C CYS A 130 -10.66 12.48 4.79
N GLN A 131 -11.42 13.43 5.34
CA GLN A 131 -11.00 14.82 5.54
C GLN A 131 -10.18 15.02 6.83
N THR A 132 -9.99 13.98 7.64
CA THR A 132 -9.15 14.06 8.83
C THR A 132 -7.66 13.99 8.44
N PRO A 133 -6.81 14.92 8.90
CA PRO A 133 -5.40 14.89 8.60
C PRO A 133 -4.71 13.80 9.45
N GLN A 134 -4.83 12.55 9.03
CA GLN A 134 -3.86 11.52 9.37
C GLN A 134 -2.85 11.46 8.22
N ASN A 135 -1.95 12.46 8.17
CA ASN A 135 -0.74 12.50 7.34
C ASN A 135 -0.90 12.26 5.82
N LEU A 136 -1.78 12.99 5.14
CA LEU A 136 -1.78 13.06 3.67
C LEU A 136 -0.89 14.17 3.08
N LEU A 137 -0.22 14.99 3.92
CA LEU A 137 0.49 16.20 3.46
C LEU A 137 1.84 16.50 4.15
N THR A 138 2.41 15.63 4.99
CA THR A 138 3.77 15.88 5.54
C THR A 138 4.91 15.33 4.70
N ASP A 139 4.64 14.43 3.74
CA ASP A 139 5.61 14.09 2.70
C ASP A 139 5.14 14.72 1.39
N SER A 140 5.90 15.73 0.97
CA SER A 140 5.70 16.49 -0.25
C SER A 140 5.65 15.54 -1.46
N VAL A 141 4.75 15.83 -2.43
CA VAL A 141 4.56 15.15 -3.72
C VAL A 141 3.50 14.03 -3.75
N VAL A 142 2.21 14.40 -3.68
CA VAL A 142 1.17 13.90 -4.63
C VAL A 142 0.13 15.00 -4.82
N VAL A 143 0.49 16.02 -5.59
CA VAL A 143 -0.50 16.87 -6.26
C VAL A 143 -0.81 16.18 -7.58
N VAL A 144 -1.84 15.33 -7.64
CA VAL A 144 -2.45 15.00 -8.94
C VAL A 144 -3.33 16.20 -9.28
N ARG A 145 -2.73 17.25 -9.82
CA ARG A 145 -3.47 18.24 -10.61
C ARG A 145 -3.56 17.68 -12.01
N ALA A 146 -4.80 17.57 -12.49
CA ALA A 146 -5.12 17.31 -13.89
C ALA A 146 -4.55 18.41 -14.80
#